data_AF-A0A068TGE6-F1
#
_entry.id   AF-A0A068TGE6-F1
#
_cell.length_a   1.000
_cell.length_b   1.000
_cell.length_c   1.000
_cell.angle_alpha   90.00
_cell.angle_beta   90.00
_cell.angle_gamma   90.00
#
_symmetry.space_group_name_H-M   'P 1'
#
loop_
_entity.id
_entity.type
_entity.pdbx_description
1 polymer ?
#
loop_
_entity_poly.entity_id
_entity_poly.type
_entity_poly.pdbx_seq_one_letter_code
_entity_poly.pdbx_strand_id
1 'polypeptide(L)'
;MTPNLPIMHHYQKFQEVLRNVLPQSLGFKYIEIRMPEVVLVTDSGDFTLDAMSGGINAIFSIAWQIHMFAQDQLDFIVTIDEPETHLHPSMQRTLLPSLAKAFPQAKFIISTHSPFIVSSFPDANVYALVRNDRARVESILLDLRDLSGTPNEVLREILDVGSNLPVWVEEAVGKVIDDTANLPPEEKARAIMTQLERLGIANAIAEYGNRVADAKP
;
A
#
# COMPACT_ATOMS: atom_id res chain seq x y z
N MET A 1 -29.58 -10.31 -34.26
CA MET A 1 -29.60 -10.97 -32.94
C MET A 1 -30.02 -9.93 -31.92
N THR A 2 -31.07 -10.18 -31.15
CA THR A 2 -31.42 -9.32 -30.01
C THR A 2 -30.33 -9.43 -28.93
N PRO A 3 -29.85 -8.32 -28.35
CA PRO A 3 -28.86 -8.38 -27.29
C PRO A 3 -29.41 -9.16 -26.10
N ASN A 4 -28.59 -10.01 -25.50
CA ASN A 4 -28.92 -10.68 -24.25
C ASN A 4 -28.92 -9.63 -23.13
N LEU A 5 -30.11 -9.21 -22.71
CA LEU A 5 -30.34 -8.13 -21.74
C LEU A 5 -29.58 -8.35 -20.41
N PRO A 6 -29.65 -9.54 -19.77
CA PRO A 6 -28.81 -9.86 -18.60
C PRO A 6 -27.32 -9.64 -18.81
N ILE A 7 -26.75 -10.10 -19.93
CA ILE A 7 -25.32 -9.95 -20.22
C ILE A 7 -24.95 -8.47 -20.37
N MET A 8 -25.80 -7.71 -21.06
CA MET A 8 -25.59 -6.27 -21.26
C MET A 8 -25.59 -5.51 -19.92
N HIS A 9 -26.47 -5.90 -19.00
CA HIS A 9 -26.54 -5.32 -17.65
C HIS A 9 -25.27 -5.60 -16.84
N HIS A 10 -24.81 -6.85 -16.80
CA HIS A 10 -23.55 -7.19 -16.11
C HIS A 10 -22.34 -6.47 -16.74
N TYR A 11 -22.33 -6.34 -18.06
CA TYR A 11 -21.30 -5.62 -18.79
C TYR A 11 -21.26 -4.13 -18.45
N GLN A 12 -22.42 -3.47 -18.38
CA GLN A 12 -22.52 -2.05 -18.02
C GLN A 12 -22.09 -1.82 -16.57
N LYS A 13 -22.60 -2.64 -15.63
CA LYS A 13 -22.18 -2.60 -14.23
C LYS A 13 -20.68 -2.79 -14.06
N PHE A 14 -20.09 -3.74 -14.77
CA PHE A 14 -18.64 -3.97 -14.66
C PHE A 14 -17.83 -2.74 -15.11
N GLN A 15 -18.27 -2.04 -16.15
CA GLN A 15 -17.61 -0.80 -16.56
C GLN A 15 -17.73 0.30 -15.50
N GLU A 16 -18.84 0.38 -14.78
CA GLU A 16 -18.99 1.31 -13.65
C GLU A 16 -18.04 0.96 -12.49
N VAL A 17 -17.90 -0.33 -12.18
CA VAL A 17 -16.90 -0.83 -11.22
C VAL A 17 -15.50 -0.38 -11.65
N LEU A 18 -15.12 -0.62 -12.91
CA LEU A 18 -13.80 -0.24 -13.42
C LEU A 18 -13.54 1.26 -13.37
N ARG A 19 -14.55 2.11 -13.59
CA ARG A 19 -14.41 3.57 -13.42
C ARG A 19 -14.09 3.99 -11.99
N ASN A 20 -14.50 3.20 -10.99
CA ASN A 20 -14.22 3.48 -9.59
C ASN A 20 -12.88 2.89 -9.13
N VAL A 21 -12.49 1.72 -9.65
CA VAL A 21 -11.28 1.02 -9.18
C VAL A 21 -10.01 1.36 -9.95
N LEU A 22 -10.10 1.66 -11.25
CA LEU A 22 -8.92 1.96 -12.04
C LEU A 22 -8.40 3.38 -11.72
N PRO A 23 -7.07 3.60 -11.76
CA PRO A 23 -6.50 4.92 -11.48
C PRO A 23 -7.04 5.99 -12.43
N GLN A 24 -7.37 7.17 -11.89
CA GLN A 24 -7.86 8.29 -12.72
C GLN A 24 -6.85 8.74 -13.77
N SER A 25 -5.55 8.60 -13.50
CA SER A 25 -4.48 8.91 -14.45
C SER A 25 -4.53 8.06 -15.73
N LEU A 26 -5.18 6.89 -15.68
CA LEU A 26 -5.38 6.04 -16.84
C LEU A 26 -6.43 6.66 -17.80
N GLY A 27 -7.41 7.39 -17.26
CA GLY A 27 -8.51 7.97 -18.05
C GLY A 27 -9.44 6.90 -18.65
N PHE A 28 -9.78 5.85 -17.89
CA PHE A 28 -10.63 4.77 -18.39
C PHE A 28 -12.03 5.25 -18.81
N LYS A 29 -12.46 4.89 -20.03
CA LYS A 29 -13.78 5.23 -20.57
C LYS A 29 -14.73 4.04 -20.57
N TYR A 30 -14.34 2.99 -21.28
CA TYR A 30 -15.12 1.76 -21.47
C TYR A 30 -14.23 0.61 -21.94
N ILE A 31 -14.77 -0.60 -21.84
CA ILE A 31 -14.18 -1.77 -22.51
C ILE A 31 -14.76 -1.83 -23.94
N GLU A 32 -13.97 -2.28 -24.90
CA GLU A 32 -14.42 -2.60 -26.24
C GLU A 32 -13.97 -4.02 -26.61
N ILE A 33 -14.88 -4.82 -27.17
CA ILE A 33 -14.58 -6.18 -27.63
C ILE A 33 -14.21 -6.10 -29.12
N ARG A 34 -12.92 -6.20 -29.42
CA ARG A 34 -12.37 -6.24 -30.78
C ARG A 34 -11.89 -7.64 -31.09
N MET A 35 -12.81 -8.55 -31.41
CA MET A 35 -12.54 -9.99 -31.58
C MET A 35 -11.22 -10.26 -32.35
N PRO A 36 -10.29 -11.05 -31.79
CA PRO A 36 -10.42 -11.88 -30.58
C PRO A 36 -10.06 -11.18 -29.25
N GLU A 37 -9.78 -9.88 -29.29
CA GLU A 37 -9.21 -9.12 -28.17
C GLU A 37 -10.26 -8.34 -27.37
N VAL A 38 -9.92 -8.07 -26.11
CA VAL A 38 -10.63 -7.12 -25.24
C VAL A 38 -9.70 -5.92 -25.04
N VAL A 39 -10.22 -4.73 -25.35
CA VAL A 39 -9.47 -3.48 -25.35
C VAL A 39 -10.04 -2.54 -24.30
N LEU A 40 -9.16 -1.96 -23.48
CA LEU A 40 -9.51 -0.85 -22.60
C LEU A 40 -9.33 0.45 -23.39
N VAL A 41 -10.43 1.16 -23.58
CA VAL A 41 -10.44 2.47 -24.23
C VAL A 41 -10.24 3.54 -23.16
N THR A 42 -9.20 4.35 -23.32
CA THR A 42 -8.83 5.37 -22.33
C THR A 42 -8.47 6.71 -22.97
N ASP A 43 -8.29 7.76 -22.17
CA ASP A 43 -7.82 9.07 -22.67
C ASP A 43 -6.36 9.04 -23.13
N SER A 44 -5.54 8.18 -22.52
CA SER A 44 -4.10 8.09 -22.80
C SER A 44 -3.76 7.20 -24.00
N GLY A 45 -4.71 6.39 -24.44
CA GLY A 45 -4.55 5.42 -25.53
C GLY A 45 -5.35 4.15 -25.28
N ASP A 46 -5.53 3.36 -26.34
CA ASP A 46 -6.21 2.07 -26.25
C ASP A 46 -5.19 0.96 -26.02
N PHE A 47 -5.44 0.08 -25.06
CA PHE A 47 -4.56 -1.06 -24.78
C PHE A 47 -5.36 -2.35 -24.63
N THR A 48 -4.81 -3.45 -25.15
CA THR A 48 -5.34 -4.79 -24.94
C THR A 48 -5.12 -5.20 -23.49
N LEU A 49 -5.89 -6.20 -23.01
CA LEU A 49 -5.66 -6.77 -21.68
C LEU A 49 -4.21 -7.23 -21.46
N ASP A 50 -3.59 -7.80 -22.49
CA ASP A 50 -2.21 -8.30 -22.44
C ASP A 50 -1.16 -7.18 -22.39
N ALA A 51 -1.50 -5.98 -22.87
CA ALA A 51 -0.62 -4.81 -22.86
C ALA A 51 -0.71 -4.00 -21.55
N MET A 52 -1.58 -4.39 -20.61
CA MET A 52 -1.74 -3.68 -19.34
C MET A 52 -0.50 -3.84 -18.46
N SER A 53 -0.13 -2.77 -17.74
CA SER A 53 0.92 -2.89 -16.73
C SER A 53 0.45 -3.81 -15.59
N GLY A 54 1.40 -4.48 -14.92
CA GLY A 54 1.08 -5.50 -13.90
C GLY A 54 0.16 -4.99 -12.80
N GLY A 55 0.33 -3.75 -12.36
CA GLY A 55 -0.54 -3.17 -11.33
C GLY A 55 -1.97 -2.86 -11.80
N ILE A 56 -2.16 -2.43 -13.05
CA ILE A 56 -3.52 -2.22 -13.59
C ILE A 56 -4.19 -3.57 -13.80
N ASN A 57 -3.45 -4.58 -14.28
CA ASN A 57 -3.97 -5.95 -14.42
C ASN A 57 -4.38 -6.55 -13.06
N ALA A 58 -3.60 -6.33 -12.00
CA ALA A 58 -3.96 -6.76 -10.65
C ALA A 58 -5.29 -6.15 -10.18
N ILE A 59 -5.45 -4.82 -10.30
CA ILE A 59 -6.71 -4.13 -9.93
C ILE A 59 -7.88 -4.64 -10.77
N PHE A 60 -7.69 -4.75 -12.08
CA PHE A 60 -8.71 -5.27 -12.99
C PHE A 60 -9.14 -6.68 -12.59
N SER A 61 -8.18 -7.56 -12.30
CA SER A 61 -8.42 -8.94 -11.91
C SER A 61 -9.17 -9.06 -10.59
N ILE A 62 -8.85 -8.23 -9.60
CA ILE A 62 -9.58 -8.17 -8.32
C ILE A 62 -11.03 -7.74 -8.56
N ALA A 63 -11.23 -6.63 -9.28
CA ALA A 63 -12.58 -6.13 -9.57
C ALA A 63 -13.40 -7.13 -10.39
N TRP A 64 -12.78 -7.79 -11.38
CA TRP A 64 -13.43 -8.82 -12.19
C TRP A 64 -13.90 -9.98 -11.35
N GLN A 65 -13.02 -10.52 -10.48
CA GLN A 65 -13.37 -11.62 -9.59
C GLN A 65 -14.54 -11.24 -8.68
N ILE A 66 -14.45 -10.10 -7.98
CA ILE A 66 -15.52 -9.66 -7.08
C ILE A 66 -16.84 -9.51 -7.85
N HIS A 67 -16.83 -8.84 -9.01
CA HIS A 67 -18.03 -8.64 -9.83
C HIS A 67 -18.66 -9.95 -10.30
N MET A 68 -17.83 -10.91 -10.72
CA MET A 68 -18.29 -12.22 -11.18
C MET A 68 -18.81 -13.10 -10.05
N PHE A 69 -18.24 -13.04 -8.85
CA PHE A 69 -18.71 -13.82 -7.72
C PHE A 69 -19.91 -13.19 -7.01
N ALA A 70 -20.02 -11.86 -7.01
CA ALA A 70 -21.11 -11.16 -6.34
C ALA A 70 -22.48 -11.51 -6.93
N GLN A 71 -22.61 -11.72 -8.25
CA GLN A 71 -23.88 -12.14 -8.90
C GLN A 71 -25.14 -11.39 -8.40
N ASP A 72 -25.05 -10.07 -8.22
CA ASP A 72 -26.10 -9.20 -7.66
C ASP A 72 -26.52 -9.49 -6.19
N GLN A 73 -25.72 -10.24 -5.43
CA GLN A 73 -25.91 -10.39 -3.98
C GLN A 73 -25.71 -9.05 -3.26
N LEU A 74 -26.60 -8.79 -2.30
CA LEU A 74 -26.64 -7.55 -1.53
C LEU A 74 -25.79 -7.58 -0.27
N ASP A 75 -25.25 -8.74 0.12
CA ASP A 75 -24.41 -8.88 1.32
C ASP A 75 -23.42 -10.02 1.11
N PHE A 76 -22.14 -9.70 0.99
CA PHE A 76 -21.09 -10.70 0.87
C PHE A 76 -19.78 -10.23 1.50
N ILE A 77 -18.91 -11.19 1.81
CA ILE A 77 -17.59 -10.94 2.41
C ILE A 77 -16.52 -11.20 1.35
N VAL A 78 -15.59 -10.26 1.23
CA VAL A 78 -14.41 -10.40 0.36
C VAL A 78 -13.18 -10.43 1.25
N THR A 79 -12.51 -11.58 1.26
CA THR A 79 -11.19 -11.74 1.88
C THR A 79 -10.11 -11.59 0.83
N ILE A 80 -9.13 -10.71 1.05
CA ILE A 80 -7.99 -10.54 0.15
C ILE A 80 -6.70 -10.55 0.96
N ASP A 81 -5.74 -11.34 0.51
CA ASP A 81 -4.40 -11.38 1.09
C ASP A 81 -3.43 -10.62 0.17
N GLU A 82 -2.65 -9.73 0.77
CA GLU A 82 -1.64 -8.89 0.11
C GLU A 82 -2.09 -8.27 -1.23
N PRO A 83 -3.21 -7.51 -1.25
CA PRO A 83 -3.72 -6.89 -2.47
C PRO A 83 -2.75 -5.87 -3.11
N GLU A 84 -1.72 -5.44 -2.37
CA GLU A 84 -0.63 -4.57 -2.84
C GLU A 84 0.34 -5.24 -3.80
N THR A 85 0.31 -6.57 -3.95
CA THR A 85 1.31 -7.29 -4.74
C THR A 85 1.32 -6.77 -6.19
N HIS A 86 2.48 -6.28 -6.65
CA HIS A 86 2.68 -5.60 -7.95
C HIS A 86 2.05 -4.20 -8.12
N LEU A 87 1.46 -3.62 -7.07
CA LEU A 87 0.92 -2.26 -7.12
C LEU A 87 1.99 -1.22 -6.80
N HIS A 88 2.06 -0.16 -7.62
CA HIS A 88 2.82 1.03 -7.28
C HIS A 88 2.25 1.67 -5.99
N PRO A 89 3.07 2.28 -5.11
CA PRO A 89 2.60 2.89 -3.86
C PRO A 89 1.44 3.88 -4.01
N SER A 90 1.39 4.63 -5.12
CA SER A 90 0.26 5.53 -5.41
C SER A 90 -1.07 4.80 -5.55
N MET A 91 -1.07 3.59 -6.14
CA MET A 91 -2.27 2.77 -6.31
C MET A 91 -2.66 2.05 -5.02
N GLN A 92 -1.69 1.66 -4.19
CA GLN A 92 -1.94 1.06 -2.87
C GLN A 92 -2.77 2.00 -1.99
N ARG A 93 -2.45 3.31 -2.00
CA ARG A 93 -3.17 4.33 -1.22
C ARG A 93 -4.63 4.54 -1.63
N THR A 94 -4.99 4.21 -2.87
CA THR A 94 -6.36 4.44 -3.38
C THR A 94 -7.17 3.16 -3.45
N LEU A 95 -6.54 1.99 -3.27
CA LEU A 95 -7.17 0.70 -3.53
C LEU A 95 -8.40 0.44 -2.66
N LEU A 96 -8.27 0.53 -1.33
CA LEU A 96 -9.37 0.20 -0.42
C LEU A 96 -10.54 1.18 -0.54
N PRO A 97 -10.32 2.51 -0.55
CA PRO A 97 -11.40 3.46 -0.79
C PRO A 97 -12.12 3.21 -2.12
N SER A 98 -11.37 2.89 -3.18
CA SER A 98 -11.93 2.57 -4.48
C SER A 98 -12.76 1.29 -4.49
N LEU A 99 -12.29 0.22 -3.83
CA LEU A 99 -13.02 -1.05 -3.72
C LEU A 99 -14.30 -0.89 -2.88
N ALA A 100 -14.22 -0.19 -1.74
CA ALA A 100 -15.38 0.12 -0.90
C ALA A 100 -16.43 0.94 -1.66
N LYS A 101 -15.99 1.91 -2.48
CA LYS A 101 -16.89 2.70 -3.34
C LYS A 101 -17.52 1.86 -4.46
N ALA A 102 -16.75 0.98 -5.09
CA ALA A 102 -17.21 0.16 -6.20
C ALA A 102 -18.16 -0.96 -5.75
N PHE A 103 -17.96 -1.47 -4.53
CA PHE A 103 -18.73 -2.56 -3.95
C PHE A 103 -19.25 -2.20 -2.55
N PRO A 104 -20.22 -1.27 -2.44
CA PRO A 104 -20.71 -0.79 -1.14
C PRO A 104 -21.44 -1.88 -0.33
N GLN A 105 -21.87 -2.96 -0.98
CA GLN A 105 -22.54 -4.11 -0.37
C GLN A 105 -21.53 -5.15 0.18
N ALA A 106 -20.24 -4.97 -0.09
CA ALA A 106 -19.21 -5.91 0.30
C ALA A 106 -18.58 -5.54 1.65
N LYS A 107 -18.37 -6.53 2.51
CA LYS A 107 -17.52 -6.40 3.70
C LYS A 107 -16.14 -6.94 3.39
N PHE A 108 -15.13 -6.08 3.46
CA PHE A 108 -13.75 -6.45 3.15
C PHE A 108 -12.99 -6.88 4.41
N ILE A 109 -12.26 -7.98 4.31
CA ILE A 109 -11.27 -8.44 5.30
C ILE A 109 -9.95 -8.57 4.56
N ILE A 110 -8.96 -7.77 4.95
CA ILE A 110 -7.72 -7.64 4.19
C ILE A 110 -6.53 -7.85 5.12
N SER A 111 -5.62 -8.72 4.70
CA SER A 111 -4.26 -8.82 5.25
C SER A 111 -3.28 -8.10 4.32
N THR A 112 -2.38 -7.32 4.90
CA THR A 112 -1.44 -6.47 4.17
C THR A 112 -0.21 -6.24 5.03
N HIS A 113 0.96 -6.21 4.42
CA HIS A 113 2.18 -5.68 5.04
C HIS A 113 2.48 -4.27 4.53
N SER A 114 1.72 -3.76 3.57
CA SER A 114 1.89 -2.40 3.06
C SER A 114 1.37 -1.35 4.05
N PRO A 115 2.22 -0.41 4.50
CA PRO A 115 1.78 0.72 5.32
C PRO A 115 0.84 1.65 4.54
N PHE A 116 0.98 1.69 3.20
CA PHE A 116 0.16 2.54 2.35
C PHE A 116 -1.28 2.05 2.24
N ILE A 117 -1.52 0.74 2.37
CA ILE A 117 -2.86 0.17 2.44
C ILE A 117 -3.45 0.36 3.83
N VAL A 118 -2.65 0.07 4.87
CA VAL A 118 -3.07 0.22 6.28
C VAL A 118 -3.58 1.64 6.57
N SER A 119 -2.88 2.66 6.08
CA SER A 119 -3.27 4.06 6.28
C SER A 119 -4.21 4.62 5.18
N SER A 120 -4.69 3.79 4.25
CA SER A 120 -5.44 4.28 3.06
C SER A 120 -6.89 4.63 3.33
N PHE A 121 -7.49 4.04 4.36
CA PHE A 121 -8.93 4.10 4.57
C PHE A 121 -9.28 4.33 6.04
N PRO A 122 -9.58 5.58 6.43
CA PRO A 122 -9.87 5.93 7.83
C PRO A 122 -11.06 5.17 8.44
N ASP A 123 -12.04 4.79 7.63
CA ASP A 123 -13.23 4.07 8.11
C ASP A 123 -12.96 2.57 8.36
N ALA A 124 -11.74 2.07 8.09
CA ALA A 124 -11.35 0.70 8.36
C ALA A 124 -11.00 0.48 9.84
N ASN A 125 -11.43 -0.66 10.38
CA ASN A 125 -10.86 -1.17 11.63
C ASN A 125 -9.56 -1.89 11.31
N VAL A 126 -8.44 -1.40 11.83
CA VAL A 126 -7.11 -1.99 11.59
C VAL A 126 -6.66 -2.76 12.82
N TYR A 127 -6.26 -4.01 12.62
CA TYR A 127 -5.74 -4.87 13.67
C TYR A 127 -4.27 -5.18 13.40
N ALA A 128 -3.38 -4.79 14.33
CA ALA A 128 -1.98 -5.20 14.33
C ALA A 128 -1.86 -6.61 14.91
N LEU A 129 -1.06 -7.46 14.27
CA LEU A 129 -0.75 -8.81 14.76
C LEU A 129 0.65 -8.82 15.35
N VAL A 130 0.75 -8.87 16.68
CA VAL A 130 2.02 -8.82 17.41
C VAL A 130 2.30 -10.11 18.14
N ARG A 131 3.57 -10.50 18.28
CA ARG A 131 3.96 -11.64 19.12
C ARG A 131 4.23 -11.17 20.55
N ASN A 132 3.60 -11.83 21.52
CA ASN A 132 3.88 -11.59 22.94
C ASN A 132 5.13 -12.35 23.42
N ASP A 133 5.57 -12.08 24.65
CA ASP A 133 6.72 -12.73 25.32
C ASP A 133 6.62 -14.25 25.40
N ARG A 134 5.43 -14.81 25.19
CA ARG A 134 5.15 -16.26 25.19
C ARG A 134 5.11 -16.85 23.78
N ALA A 135 5.62 -16.11 22.79
CA ALA A 135 5.62 -16.46 21.37
C ALA A 135 4.22 -16.72 20.76
N ARG A 136 3.15 -16.18 21.36
CA ARG A 136 1.79 -16.23 20.81
C ARG A 136 1.48 -14.96 20.04
N VAL A 137 0.65 -15.07 19.01
CA VAL A 137 0.15 -13.91 18.25
C VAL A 137 -1.08 -13.35 18.96
N GLU A 138 -1.07 -12.05 19.21
CA GLU A 138 -2.19 -11.28 19.74
C GLU A 138 -2.58 -10.18 18.74
N SER A 139 -3.87 -9.87 18.66
CA SER A 139 -4.40 -8.80 17.82
C SER A 139 -4.67 -7.55 18.64
N ILE A 140 -4.16 -6.41 18.20
CA ILE A 140 -4.38 -5.10 18.84
C ILE A 140 -5.16 -4.22 17.85
N LEU A 141 -6.31 -3.69 18.28
CA LEU A 141 -7.05 -2.70 17.50
C LEU A 141 -6.31 -1.36 17.57
N LEU A 142 -6.04 -0.77 16.41
CA LEU A 142 -5.38 0.52 16.29
C LEU A 142 -6.40 1.66 16.21
N ASP A 143 -6.05 2.82 16.76
CA ASP A 143 -6.83 4.06 16.65
C ASP A 143 -6.40 4.86 15.41
N LEU A 144 -7.26 5.77 14.94
CA LEU A 144 -6.99 6.69 13.84
C LEU A 144 -5.73 7.52 14.05
N ARG A 145 -5.37 7.78 15.31
CA ARG A 145 -4.11 8.45 15.67
C ARG A 145 -2.90 7.63 15.25
N ASP A 146 -2.94 6.32 15.50
CA ASP A 146 -1.88 5.36 15.13
C ASP A 146 -1.74 5.24 13.60
N LEU A 147 -2.84 5.47 12.87
CA LEU A 147 -2.88 5.41 11.40
C LEU A 147 -2.58 6.75 10.70
N SER A 148 -2.56 7.86 11.45
CA SER A 148 -2.28 9.20 10.92
C SER A 148 -0.80 9.52 10.78
N GLY A 149 0.06 8.64 11.30
CA GLY A 149 1.50 8.75 11.20
C GLY A 149 2.01 8.60 9.76
N THR A 150 3.29 8.91 9.56
CA THR A 150 3.93 8.66 8.27
C THR A 150 3.99 7.15 7.98
N PRO A 151 4.10 6.74 6.71
CA PRO A 151 4.26 5.31 6.37
C PRO A 151 5.42 4.63 7.11
N ASN A 152 6.47 5.40 7.45
CA ASN A 152 7.61 4.91 8.23
C ASN A 152 7.28 4.73 9.72
N GLU A 153 6.44 5.59 10.29
CA GLU A 153 5.92 5.41 11.66
C GLU A 153 5.02 4.17 11.70
N VAL A 154 4.12 4.01 10.73
CA VAL A 154 3.28 2.80 10.62
C VAL A 154 4.14 1.54 10.49
N LEU A 155 5.16 1.52 9.63
CA LEU A 155 6.08 0.38 9.51
C LEU A 155 6.78 0.03 10.84
N ARG A 156 7.24 1.05 11.56
CA ARG A 156 8.03 0.86 12.77
C ARG A 156 7.16 0.46 13.97
N GLU A 157 6.05 1.16 14.17
CA GLU A 157 5.22 1.03 15.37
C GLU A 157 4.22 -0.12 15.25
N ILE A 158 3.71 -0.40 14.05
CA ILE A 158 2.63 -1.36 13.83
C ILE A 158 3.16 -2.67 13.23
N LEU A 159 4.13 -2.60 12.31
CA LEU A 159 4.62 -3.78 11.58
C LEU A 159 5.92 -4.36 12.15
N ASP A 160 6.36 -3.87 13.33
CA ASP A 160 7.53 -4.35 14.07
C ASP A 160 8.82 -4.43 13.23
N VAL A 161 8.96 -3.50 12.29
CA VAL A 161 10.18 -3.42 11.47
C VAL A 161 11.25 -2.72 12.31
N GLY A 162 12.10 -3.51 12.97
CA GLY A 162 13.06 -3.04 13.98
C GLY A 162 13.99 -1.90 13.53
N SER A 163 14.36 -1.86 12.25
CA SER A 163 15.06 -0.74 11.65
C SER A 163 14.60 -0.54 10.21
N ASN A 164 14.28 0.70 9.86
CA ASN A 164 13.94 1.13 8.51
C ASN A 164 15.13 1.75 7.78
N LEU A 165 16.32 1.71 8.38
CA LEU A 165 17.54 2.15 7.73
C LEU A 165 17.95 1.11 6.68
N PRO A 166 18.38 1.55 5.49
CA PRO A 166 19.00 0.63 4.54
C PRO A 166 20.19 -0.08 5.20
N VAL A 167 20.37 -1.38 4.93
CA VAL A 167 21.44 -2.21 5.51
C VAL A 167 22.82 -1.54 5.40
N TRP A 168 23.13 -0.92 4.25
CA TRP A 168 24.40 -0.23 4.04
C TRP A 168 24.61 0.99 4.96
N VAL A 169 23.54 1.65 5.41
CA VAL A 169 23.59 2.74 6.39
C VAL A 169 23.91 2.20 7.77
N GLU A 170 23.30 1.07 8.15
CA GLU A 170 23.60 0.41 9.42
C GLU A 170 25.05 -0.05 9.49
N GLU A 171 25.54 -0.66 8.41
CA GLU A 171 26.94 -1.07 8.29
C GLU A 171 27.89 0.14 8.35
N ALA A 172 27.53 1.25 7.68
CA ALA A 172 28.32 2.47 7.71
C ALA A 172 28.36 3.11 9.11
N VAL A 173 27.22 3.16 9.80
CA VAL A 173 27.11 3.67 11.16
C VAL A 173 27.90 2.77 12.12
N GLY A 174 27.77 1.46 12.01
CA GLY A 174 28.55 0.50 12.80
C GLY A 174 30.04 0.70 12.63
N LYS A 175 30.51 0.84 11.38
CA LYS A 175 31.92 1.10 11.08
C LYS A 175 32.42 2.42 11.67
N VAL A 176 31.62 3.49 11.60
CA VAL A 176 31.97 4.79 12.21
C VAL A 176 32.05 4.68 13.74
N ILE A 177 31.16 3.91 14.36
CA ILE A 177 31.18 3.68 15.81
C ILE A 177 32.43 2.89 16.22
N ASP A 178 32.83 1.89 15.43
CA ASP A 178 34.04 1.09 15.66
C ASP A 178 35.32 1.91 15.45
N ASP A 179 35.40 2.68 14.37
CA ASP A 179 36.54 3.54 14.03
C ASP A 179 36.75 4.65 15.09
N THR A 180 35.69 5.04 15.79
CA THR A 180 35.72 6.05 16.86
C THR A 180 35.68 5.45 18.27
N ALA A 181 35.71 4.12 18.41
CA ALA A 181 35.54 3.43 19.68
C ALA A 181 36.60 3.84 20.73
N ASN A 182 37.83 4.09 20.28
CA ASN A 182 38.98 4.44 21.12
C ASN A 182 39.17 5.94 21.38
N LEU A 183 38.27 6.80 20.88
CA LEU A 183 38.38 8.25 21.10
C LEU A 183 37.83 8.65 22.48
N PRO A 184 38.37 9.72 23.10
CA PRO A 184 37.81 10.30 24.32
C PRO A 184 36.34 10.68 24.11
N PRO A 185 35.47 10.55 25.14
CA PRO A 185 34.04 10.86 25.03
C PRO A 185 33.74 12.26 24.46
N GLU A 186 34.58 13.25 24.79
CA GLU A 186 34.44 14.64 24.32
C GLU A 186 34.71 14.81 22.82
N GLU A 187 35.58 13.97 22.23
CA GLU A 187 35.92 14.01 20.81
C GLU A 187 35.09 13.02 19.98
N LYS A 188 34.60 11.96 20.62
CA LYS A 188 33.88 10.85 19.98
C LYS A 188 32.62 11.33 19.27
N ALA A 189 31.77 12.12 19.94
CA ALA A 189 30.53 12.63 19.34
C ALA A 189 30.79 13.51 18.11
N ARG A 190 31.81 14.36 18.17
CA ARG A 190 32.22 15.23 17.07
C ARG A 190 32.80 14.42 15.91
N ALA A 191 33.66 13.43 16.19
CA ALA A 191 34.25 12.56 15.18
C ALA A 191 33.19 11.72 14.45
N ILE A 192 32.20 11.18 15.18
CA ILE A 192 31.06 10.46 14.61
C ILE A 192 30.27 11.38 13.66
N MET A 193 29.86 12.56 14.12
CA MET A 193 29.10 13.51 13.29
C MET A 193 29.87 13.92 12.04
N THR A 194 31.16 14.25 12.16
CA THR A 194 32.00 14.61 10.99
C THR A 194 32.14 13.46 9.99
N GLN A 195 32.29 12.21 10.46
CA GLN A 195 32.37 11.06 9.57
C GLN A 195 31.03 10.76 8.88
N LEU A 196 29.91 10.89 9.61
CA LEU A 196 28.57 10.73 9.04
C LEU A 196 28.23 11.84 8.03
N GLU A 197 28.67 13.07 8.27
CA GLU A 197 28.55 14.20 7.33
C GLU A 197 29.37 13.95 6.05
N ARG A 198 30.61 13.46 6.19
CA ARG A 198 31.46 13.12 5.05
C ARG A 198 30.86 12.00 4.18
N LEU A 199 30.13 11.08 4.80
CA LEU A 199 29.42 10.02 4.09
C LEU A 199 28.08 10.49 3.48
N GLY A 200 27.64 11.72 3.75
CA GLY A 200 26.36 12.25 3.29
C GLY A 200 25.15 11.67 4.04
N ILE A 201 25.38 10.93 5.13
CA ILE A 201 24.36 10.21 5.89
C ILE A 201 23.81 11.07 7.04
N ALA A 202 24.57 12.06 7.52
CA ALA A 202 24.19 12.89 8.65
C ALA A 202 22.83 13.58 8.49
N ASN A 203 22.53 14.13 7.30
CA ASN A 203 21.23 14.77 7.05
C ASN A 203 20.07 13.77 7.03
N ALA A 204 20.32 12.56 6.49
CA ALA A 204 19.33 11.49 6.50
C ALA A 204 19.05 11.02 7.94
N ILE A 205 20.04 10.97 8.82
CA ILE A 205 19.83 10.61 10.24
C ILE A 205 19.18 11.77 11.02
N ALA A 206 19.56 13.03 10.73
CA ALA A 206 19.04 14.21 11.42
C ALA A 206 17.58 14.51 11.06
N GLU A 207 17.15 14.32 9.81
CA GLU A 207 15.72 14.40 9.43
C GLU A 207 14.89 13.33 10.14
N TYR A 208 15.46 12.13 10.36
CA TYR A 208 14.82 11.08 11.14
C TYR A 208 14.77 11.44 12.64
N GLY A 209 15.82 12.04 13.20
CA GLY A 209 15.87 12.45 14.61
C GLY A 209 14.98 13.65 14.95
N ASN A 210 14.94 14.69 14.12
CA ASN A 210 14.16 15.90 14.39
C ASN A 210 12.65 15.67 14.30
N ARG A 211 12.18 14.74 13.45
CA ARG A 211 10.75 14.39 13.35
C ARG A 211 10.26 13.56 14.53
N VAL A 212 11.15 12.87 15.26
CA VAL A 212 10.84 12.16 16.50
C VAL A 212 10.76 13.13 17.69
N ALA A 213 11.49 14.26 17.65
CA ALA A 213 11.44 15.28 18.69
C ALA A 213 10.13 16.10 18.64
N ASP A 214 9.59 16.35 17.44
CA ASP A 214 8.34 17.11 17.25
C ASP A 214 7.06 16.25 17.40
N ALA A 215 7.19 14.93 17.55
CA ALA A 215 6.06 13.98 17.66
C ALA A 215 5.75 13.52 19.10
N LYS A 216 6.41 14.10 20.11
CA LYS A 216 6.10 13.85 21.53
C LYS A 216 5.45 15.08 22.19
N PRO A 217 4.23 14.97 22.73
CA PRO A 217 3.95 15.57 24.03
C PRO A 217 4.60 14.76 25.16
#